data_AF-A0A1M5CL61-F1
#
_entry.id   AF-A0A1M5CL61-F1
#
_cell.length_a   1.000
_cell.length_b   1.000
_cell.length_c   1.000
_cell.angle_alpha   90.00
_cell.angle_beta   90.00
_cell.angle_gamma   90.00
#
_symmetry.space_group_name_H-M   'P 1'
#
loop_
_entity.id
_entity.type
_entity.pdbx_description
1 polymer ?
#
loop_
_entity_poly.entity_id
_entity_poly.type
_entity_poly.pdbx_seq_one_letter_code
_entity_poly.pdbx_strand_id
1 'polypeptide(L)'
;MTVKDVRVHPLSVGTKGLDIFVEVENMGNLDFMGSPPYVPTLNVKIRDNSSGKEEQILSEAIPNLARSTTFSVVPRYEIKGFLETGHRSPKHGECKAEQEITVWIHTFPATYQDGTPANDDCDLTNNQRKTVMKYMVQCPW
;
A
#
# COMPACT_ATOMS: atom_id res chain seq x y z
N MET A 1 -23.84 -7.12 -2.58
CA MET A 1 -23.07 -7.09 -1.32
C MET A 1 -21.64 -7.27 -1.75
N THR A 2 -20.86 -6.20 -1.74
CA THR A 2 -19.68 -6.10 -2.60
C THR A 2 -18.48 -5.71 -1.76
N VAL A 3 -17.77 -6.75 -1.29
CA VAL A 3 -16.50 -6.65 -0.59
C VAL A 3 -15.45 -6.31 -1.63
N LYS A 4 -14.81 -5.14 -1.53
CA LYS A 4 -13.54 -4.89 -2.20
C LYS A 4 -12.48 -5.51 -1.28
N ASP A 5 -11.76 -6.52 -1.74
CA ASP A 5 -10.64 -7.06 -0.93
C ASP A 5 -9.35 -6.43 -1.45
N VAL A 6 -8.80 -5.53 -0.65
CA VAL A 6 -7.44 -5.03 -0.87
C VAL A 6 -6.48 -6.07 -0.31
N ARG A 7 -5.79 -6.76 -1.21
CA ARG A 7 -4.77 -7.74 -0.86
C ARG A 7 -3.40 -7.12 -1.00
N VAL A 8 -2.78 -6.84 0.14
CA VAL A 8 -1.34 -6.60 0.18
C VAL A 8 -0.67 -7.95 0.32
N HIS A 9 0.03 -8.35 -0.74
CA HIS A 9 0.85 -9.55 -0.69
C HIS A 9 2.01 -9.35 0.30
N PRO A 10 2.60 -10.44 0.81
CA PRO A 10 3.81 -10.35 1.62
C PRO A 10 4.86 -9.50 0.88
N LEU A 11 5.35 -8.47 1.56
CA LEU A 11 6.38 -7.58 1.03
C LEU A 11 7.58 -8.41 0.56
N SER A 12 8.10 -8.11 -0.63
CA SER A 12 9.39 -8.68 -1.04
C SER A 12 10.46 -7.59 -1.00
N VAL A 13 11.61 -7.94 -0.45
CA VAL A 13 12.68 -6.96 -0.23
C VAL A 13 13.74 -7.18 -1.28
N GLY A 14 13.93 -6.17 -2.12
CA GLY A 14 15.01 -6.14 -3.10
C GLY A 14 16.35 -5.77 -2.44
N THR A 15 17.46 -5.99 -3.15
CA THR A 15 18.82 -5.76 -2.63
C THR A 15 19.19 -4.30 -2.33
N LYS A 16 18.35 -3.33 -2.71
CA LYS A 16 18.60 -1.88 -2.53
C LYS A 16 17.41 -1.11 -1.96
N GLY A 17 16.37 -1.78 -1.51
CA GLY A 17 15.13 -1.13 -1.10
C GLY A 17 13.94 -2.06 -1.00
N LEU A 18 12.77 -1.49 -0.78
CA LEU A 18 11.52 -2.20 -0.61
C LEU A 18 10.77 -2.23 -1.93
N ASP A 19 10.46 -3.42 -2.42
CA ASP A 19 9.52 -3.59 -3.53
C ASP A 19 8.17 -4.00 -2.91
N ILE A 20 7.22 -3.08 -2.90
CA ILE A 20 5.95 -3.26 -2.18
C ILE A 20 4.91 -3.76 -3.18
N PHE A 21 4.58 -5.05 -3.11
CA PHE A 21 3.62 -5.67 -4.02
C PHE A 21 2.20 -5.44 -3.52
N VAL A 22 1.44 -4.63 -4.25
CA VAL A 22 0.06 -4.28 -3.91
C VAL A 22 -0.87 -4.76 -4.99
N GLU A 23 -1.91 -5.48 -4.60
CA GLU A 23 -2.99 -5.91 -5.49
C GLU A 23 -4.34 -5.43 -4.98
N VAL A 24 -5.16 -4.97 -5.92
CA VAL A 24 -6.54 -4.58 -5.71
C VAL A 24 -7.40 -5.51 -6.55
N GLU A 25 -8.21 -6.35 -5.90
CA GLU A 25 -9.09 -7.29 -6.56
C GLU A 25 -10.54 -6.78 -6.50
N ASN A 26 -11.21 -6.70 -7.65
CA ASN A 26 -12.66 -6.47 -7.68
C ASN A 26 -13.38 -7.81 -7.43
N MET A 27 -13.61 -8.13 -6.16
CA MET A 27 -14.40 -9.30 -5.75
C MET A 27 -15.92 -9.10 -5.89
N GLY A 28 -16.35 -8.00 -6.49
CA GLY A 28 -17.74 -7.71 -6.74
C GLY A 28 -18.35 -8.48 -7.90
N ASN A 29 -19.68 -8.44 -7.97
CA ASN A 29 -20.45 -9.00 -9.08
C ASN A 29 -20.60 -8.04 -10.27
N LEU A 30 -20.15 -6.78 -10.11
CA LEU A 30 -20.25 -5.70 -11.10
C LEU A 30 -18.87 -5.09 -11.39
N ASP A 31 -18.76 -4.51 -12.58
CA ASP A 31 -17.60 -3.71 -12.94
C ASP A 31 -17.56 -2.42 -12.10
N PHE A 32 -16.35 -2.03 -11.75
CA PHE A 32 -16.07 -0.81 -11.02
C PHE A 32 -15.62 0.27 -11.99
N MET A 33 -16.28 1.43 -11.98
CA MET A 33 -15.99 2.55 -12.87
C MET A 33 -15.82 3.83 -12.07
N GLY A 34 -14.67 4.47 -12.16
CA GLY A 34 -14.43 5.80 -11.62
C GLY A 34 -14.92 6.86 -12.60
N SER A 35 -15.88 7.69 -12.19
CA SER A 35 -16.31 8.86 -12.95
C SER A 35 -15.83 10.14 -12.25
N PRO A 36 -15.21 11.11 -12.94
CA PRO A 36 -14.86 12.40 -12.33
C PRO A 36 -16.06 13.07 -11.66
N PRO A 37 -15.91 13.69 -10.47
CA PRO A 37 -14.68 13.87 -9.69
C PRO A 37 -14.31 12.68 -8.77
N TYR A 38 -15.03 11.57 -8.86
CA TYR A 38 -15.03 10.46 -7.92
C TYR A 38 -14.23 9.25 -8.41
N VAL A 39 -12.96 9.46 -8.76
CA VAL A 39 -12.07 8.39 -9.20
C VAL A 39 -11.31 7.83 -7.99
N PRO A 40 -11.45 6.54 -7.68
CA PRO A 40 -10.75 5.94 -6.55
C PRO A 40 -9.25 5.94 -6.75
N THR A 41 -8.52 6.13 -5.66
CA THR A 41 -7.07 6.25 -5.70
C THR A 41 -6.45 5.24 -4.76
N LEU A 42 -5.58 4.39 -5.29
CA LEU A 42 -4.69 3.57 -4.50
C LEU A 42 -3.53 4.43 -4.00
N ASN A 43 -3.32 4.42 -2.70
CA ASN A 43 -2.27 5.19 -2.07
C ASN A 43 -1.36 4.24 -1.27
N VAL A 44 -0.06 4.54 -1.30
CA VAL A 44 0.94 3.84 -0.49
C VAL A 44 1.81 4.86 0.23
N LYS A 45 1.92 4.70 1.54
CA LYS A 45 2.75 5.52 2.42
C LYS A 45 3.72 4.66 3.19
N ILE A 46 4.87 5.25 3.47
CA ILE A 46 5.87 4.71 4.39
C ILE A 46 6.04 5.69 5.52
N ARG A 47 6.04 5.18 6.74
CA ARG A 47 6.38 5.91 7.95
C ARG A 47 7.60 5.27 8.59
N ASP A 48 8.63 6.07 8.82
CA ASP A 48 9.76 5.68 9.65
C ASP A 48 9.36 5.77 11.13
N ASN A 49 9.38 4.64 11.83
CA ASN A 49 8.95 4.59 13.24
C ASN A 49 9.94 5.30 14.17
N SER A 50 11.21 5.45 13.78
CA SER A 50 12.25 6.08 14.59
C SER A 50 12.20 7.60 14.50
N SER A 51 12.04 8.14 13.29
CA SER A 51 11.97 9.59 13.07
C SER A 51 10.54 10.15 13.08
N GLY A 52 9.52 9.29 12.94
CA GLY A 52 8.13 9.68 12.75
C GLY A 52 7.83 10.28 11.37
N LYS A 53 8.83 10.37 10.48
CA LYS A 53 8.67 10.93 9.13
C LYS A 53 7.77 10.03 8.29
N GLU A 54 6.82 10.64 7.58
CA GLU A 54 5.92 9.96 6.65
C GLU A 54 6.19 10.44 5.21
N GLU A 55 6.12 9.53 4.25
CA GLU A 55 6.32 9.80 2.83
C GLU A 55 5.30 9.01 2.01
N GLN A 56 4.62 9.69 1.08
CA GLN A 56 3.73 9.04 0.12
C GLN A 56 4.54 8.63 -1.11
N ILE A 57 4.60 7.32 -1.37
CA ILE A 57 5.41 6.75 -2.46
C ILE A 57 4.57 6.40 -3.69
N LEU A 58 3.24 6.30 -3.55
CA LEU A 58 2.32 6.05 -4.65
C LEU A 58 0.99 6.77 -4.42
N SER A 59 0.44 7.32 -5.50
CA SER A 59 -0.93 7.81 -5.62
C SER A 59 -1.41 7.49 -7.04
N GLU A 60 -2.12 6.37 -7.20
CA GLU A 60 -2.50 5.85 -8.52
C GLU A 60 -4.02 5.79 -8.65
N ALA A 61 -4.55 6.42 -9.69
CA ALA A 61 -5.99 6.39 -9.96
C ALA A 61 -6.39 5.02 -10.53
N ILE A 62 -7.52 4.48 -10.07
CA ILE A 62 -8.13 3.25 -10.60
C ILE A 62 -9.40 3.66 -11.35
N PRO A 63 -9.29 4.03 -12.65
CA PRO A 63 -10.42 4.56 -13.41
C PRO A 63 -11.44 3.48 -13.75
N ASN A 64 -11.02 2.24 -13.99
CA ASN A 64 -11.93 1.13 -14.25
C ASN A 64 -11.28 -0.17 -13.73
N LEU A 65 -12.08 -1.05 -13.14
CA LEU A 65 -11.65 -2.38 -12.73
C LEU A 65 -12.79 -3.37 -12.97
N ALA A 66 -12.66 -4.20 -13.99
CA ALA A 66 -13.68 -5.18 -14.34
C ALA A 66 -13.89 -6.19 -13.20
N ARG A 67 -15.07 -6.78 -13.12
CA ARG A 67 -15.38 -7.82 -12.12
C ARG A 67 -14.37 -8.97 -12.19
N SER A 68 -13.98 -9.48 -11.03
CA SER A 68 -13.01 -10.58 -10.90
C SER A 68 -11.65 -10.32 -11.57
N THR A 69 -11.26 -9.05 -11.72
CA THR A 69 -9.94 -8.67 -12.20
C THR A 69 -9.10 -8.03 -11.10
N THR A 70 -7.79 -8.09 -11.30
CA THR A 70 -6.79 -7.58 -10.36
C THR A 70 -6.05 -6.42 -10.99
N PHE A 71 -5.89 -5.35 -10.22
CA PHE A 71 -5.00 -4.25 -10.51
C PHE A 71 -3.77 -4.36 -9.59
N SER A 72 -2.57 -4.41 -10.18
CA SER A 72 -1.33 -4.62 -9.44
C SER A 72 -0.35 -3.48 -9.66
N VAL A 73 0.31 -3.05 -8.60
CA VAL A 73 1.38 -2.04 -8.63
C VAL A 73 2.55 -2.50 -7.76
N VAL A 74 3.76 -2.09 -8.14
CA VAL A 74 4.99 -2.39 -7.39
C VAL A 74 5.76 -1.09 -7.14
N PRO A 75 5.28 -0.22 -6.23
CA PRO A 75 6.06 0.93 -5.81
C PRO A 75 7.36 0.48 -5.13
N ARG A 76 8.43 1.21 -5.45
CA ARG A 76 9.77 0.96 -4.92
C ARG A 76 10.18 2.10 -4.01
N TYR A 77 10.70 1.76 -2.84
CA TYR A 77 11.26 2.72 -1.89
C TYR A 77 12.72 2.40 -1.58
N GLU A 78 13.60 3.38 -1.76
CA GLU A 78 15.03 3.20 -1.49
C GLU A 78 15.35 3.47 -0.02
N ILE A 79 15.98 2.50 0.65
CA ILE A 79 16.47 2.65 2.01
C ILE A 79 17.97 2.94 1.94
N LYS A 80 18.36 4.15 2.30
CA LYS A 80 19.78 4.54 2.38
C LYS A 80 20.49 3.73 3.45
N GLY A 81 21.65 3.17 3.11
CA GLY A 81 22.44 2.37 4.04
C GLY A 81 21.81 1.03 4.42
N PHE A 82 20.85 0.52 3.64
CA PHE A 82 20.26 -0.80 3.84
C PHE A 82 21.32 -1.90 3.84
N LEU A 83 21.27 -2.79 4.82
CA LEU A 83 22.16 -3.94 4.92
C LEU A 83 21.41 -5.25 4.68
N GLU A 84 20.34 -5.49 5.44
CA GLU A 84 19.55 -6.72 5.35
C GLU A 84 18.18 -6.58 6.01
N THR A 85 17.31 -7.53 5.73
CA THR A 85 15.99 -7.64 6.36
C THR A 85 16.07 -8.26 7.76
N GLY A 86 15.09 -7.94 8.58
CA GLY A 86 15.00 -8.43 9.96
C GLY A 86 15.87 -7.65 10.93
N HIS A 87 15.74 -7.99 12.21
CA HIS A 87 16.61 -7.49 13.26
C HIS A 87 17.57 -8.60 13.68
N ARG A 88 18.85 -8.26 13.78
CA ARG A 88 19.83 -9.07 14.50
C ARG A 88 20.60 -8.22 15.50
N SER A 89 21.51 -8.84 16.25
CA SER A 89 22.46 -8.10 17.07
C SER A 89 23.32 -7.20 16.17
N PRO A 90 23.33 -5.88 16.38
CA PRO A 90 24.12 -4.97 15.57
C PRO A 90 25.61 -5.24 15.77
N LYS A 91 26.37 -5.20 14.67
CA LYS A 91 27.83 -5.15 14.70
C LYS A 91 28.28 -3.68 14.57
N HIS A 92 29.58 -3.43 14.67
CA HIS A 92 30.16 -2.08 14.65
C HIS A 92 29.57 -1.24 13.50
N GLY A 93 28.89 -0.14 13.85
CA GLY A 93 28.30 0.81 12.90
C GLY A 93 26.95 0.41 12.30
N GLU A 94 26.26 -0.60 12.84
CA GLU A 94 24.93 -1.01 12.38
C GLU A 94 23.83 -0.63 13.36
N CYS A 95 22.67 -0.28 12.84
CA CYS A 95 21.50 0.17 13.58
C CYS A 95 20.27 -0.65 13.17
N LYS A 96 19.38 -0.92 14.14
CA LYS A 96 18.05 -1.49 13.86
C LYS A 96 17.10 -0.38 13.44
N ALA A 97 16.33 -0.63 12.40
CA ALA A 97 15.28 0.29 11.95
C ALA A 97 13.97 -0.46 11.70
N GLU A 98 12.87 0.28 11.76
CA GLU A 98 11.53 -0.21 11.47
C GLU A 98 10.77 0.83 10.64
N GLN A 99 10.04 0.36 9.63
CA GLN A 99 9.14 1.17 8.83
C GLN A 99 7.74 0.56 8.82
N GLU A 100 6.72 1.39 9.04
CA GLU A 100 5.32 1.05 8.82
C GLU A 100 4.97 1.41 7.38
N ILE A 101 4.49 0.42 6.62
CA ILE A 101 3.96 0.61 5.28
C ILE A 101 2.45 0.55 5.39
N THR A 102 1.80 1.62 4.94
CA THR A 102 0.34 1.72 4.89
C THR A 102 -0.10 1.81 3.44
N VAL A 103 -0.94 0.86 3.04
CA VAL A 103 -1.60 0.82 1.73
C VAL A 103 -3.07 1.05 1.96
N TRP A 104 -3.69 1.96 1.22
CA TRP A 104 -5.13 2.15 1.28
C TRP A 104 -5.73 2.63 -0.03
N ILE A 105 -7.01 2.31 -0.23
CA ILE A 105 -7.80 2.89 -1.32
C ILE A 105 -8.65 4.01 -0.75
N HIS A 106 -8.51 5.21 -1.31
CA HIS A 106 -9.37 6.34 -1.03
C HIS A 106 -10.53 6.35 -2.05
N THR A 107 -11.75 6.11 -1.58
CA THR A 107 -12.99 6.18 -2.38
C THR A 107 -13.86 7.33 -1.87
N PHE A 108 -13.80 8.51 -2.49
CA PHE A 108 -14.87 9.51 -2.36
C PHE A 108 -15.81 9.36 -3.56
N PRO A 109 -17.13 9.36 -3.33
CA PRO A 109 -18.03 8.28 -3.71
C PRO A 109 -17.91 7.92 -5.19
N ALA A 110 -17.15 6.88 -5.51
CA ALA A 110 -17.16 6.30 -6.85
C ALA A 110 -18.57 5.83 -7.22
N THR A 111 -18.86 5.64 -8.49
CA THR A 111 -20.17 5.22 -8.98
C THR A 111 -20.06 3.81 -9.57
N TYR A 112 -21.06 2.97 -9.36
CA TYR A 112 -21.19 1.73 -10.11
C TYR A 112 -21.70 2.03 -11.53
N GLN A 113 -21.70 1.02 -12.40
CA GLN A 113 -22.25 1.13 -13.75
C GLN A 113 -23.73 1.55 -13.77
N ASP A 114 -24.48 1.25 -12.71
CA ASP A 114 -25.88 1.66 -12.53
C ASP A 114 -26.05 3.06 -11.92
N GLY A 115 -24.95 3.79 -11.70
CA GLY A 115 -24.94 5.14 -11.14
C GLY A 115 -25.09 5.19 -9.62
N THR A 116 -25.20 4.05 -8.93
CA THR A 116 -25.27 4.04 -7.47
C THR A 116 -23.88 4.28 -6.85
N PRO A 117 -23.77 4.98 -5.70
CA PRO A 117 -22.48 5.16 -5.03
C PRO A 117 -21.84 3.82 -4.65
N ALA A 118 -20.62 3.59 -5.11
CA ALA A 118 -19.78 2.44 -4.81
C ALA A 118 -19.13 2.46 -3.42
N ASN A 119 -19.65 3.28 -2.52
CA ASN A 119 -19.10 3.50 -1.19
C ASN A 119 -20.15 3.16 -0.12
N ASP A 120 -20.28 1.88 0.19
CA ASP A 120 -21.11 1.39 1.32
C ASP A 120 -20.25 0.89 2.50
N ASP A 121 -18.92 0.91 2.38
CA ASP A 121 -18.01 0.63 3.50
C ASP A 121 -17.62 1.94 4.19
N CYS A 122 -18.48 2.38 5.13
CA CYS A 122 -18.10 3.34 6.18
C CYS A 122 -16.99 2.78 7.10
N ASP A 123 -16.66 1.49 6.96
CA ASP A 123 -15.63 0.80 7.71
C ASP A 123 -14.31 0.77 6.91
N LEU A 124 -13.45 1.76 7.17
CA LEU A 124 -12.13 1.92 6.53
C LEU A 124 -11.19 0.70 6.73
N THR A 125 -11.56 -0.22 7.63
CA THR A 125 -10.79 -1.40 8.01
C THR A 125 -10.57 -2.39 6.86
N ASN A 126 -11.47 -2.44 5.87
CA ASN A 126 -11.33 -3.33 4.70
C ASN A 126 -10.41 -2.77 3.61
N ASN A 127 -10.33 -1.44 3.51
CA ASN A 127 -9.64 -0.76 2.41
C ASN A 127 -8.22 -0.33 2.78
N GLN A 128 -7.76 -0.66 3.97
CA GLN A 128 -6.43 -0.32 4.47
C GLN A 128 -5.69 -1.56 4.96
N ARG A 129 -4.45 -1.71 4.52
CA ARG A 129 -3.52 -2.72 5.03
C ARG A 129 -2.30 -2.01 5.59
N LYS A 130 -1.88 -2.47 6.77
CA LYS A 130 -0.67 -2.01 7.45
C LYS A 130 0.27 -3.19 7.64
N THR A 131 1.55 -2.95 7.41
CA THR A 131 2.59 -3.93 7.68
C THR A 131 3.83 -3.22 8.20
N VAL A 132 4.51 -3.85 9.16
CA VAL A 132 5.74 -3.30 9.74
C VAL A 132 6.90 -4.12 9.24
N MET A 133 7.84 -3.46 8.59
CA MET A 133 9.08 -4.07 8.16
C MET A 133 10.22 -3.70 9.09
N LYS A 134 10.98 -4.74 9.48
CA LYS A 134 12.19 -4.64 10.29
C LYS A 134 13.40 -4.84 9.39
N TYR A 135 14.45 -4.03 9.56
CA TYR A 135 15.68 -4.16 8.78
C TYR A 135 16.89 -3.61 9.56
N MET A 136 18.07 -4.00 9.10
CA MET A 136 19.35 -3.45 9.56
C MET A 136 19.83 -2.38 8.57
N VAL A 137 20.36 -1.28 9.10
CA VAL A 137 21.01 -0.23 8.33
C VAL A 137 22.39 0.09 8.87
N GLN A 138 23.22 0.72 8.06
CA GLN A 138 24.39 1.42 8.55
C GLN A 138 23.95 2.65 9.36
N CYS A 139 24.47 2.80 10.57
CA CYS A 139 24.18 3.96 11.40
C CYS A 139 24.60 5.24 10.66
N PRO A 140 23.75 6.28 10.60
CA PRO A 140 24.09 7.52 9.93
C PRO A 140 25.12 8.37 10.69
N TRP A 141 25.53 7.94 11.89
CA TRP A 141 26.41 8.63 12.83
C TRP A 141 27.31 7.63 13.57
#